data_AF-A0A524P3F8-F1
#
_entry.id   AF-A0A524P3F8-F1
#
_cell.length_a   1.000
_cell.length_b   1.000
_cell.length_c   1.000
_cell.angle_alpha   90.00
_cell.angle_beta   90.00
_cell.angle_gamma   90.00
#
_symmetry.space_group_name_H-M   'P 1'
#
loop_
_entity.id
_entity.type
_entity.pdbx_description
1 polymer ?
#
loop_
_entity_poly.entity_id
_entity_poly.type
_entity_poly.pdbx_seq_one_letter_code
_entity_poly.pdbx_strand_id
1 'polypeptide(L)'
;MLPLLHLDFEYGTDVATGLPVPICMSARTDEWEQCFALLVDPPKSWPIPIENFIVTGWHAWAESQCIEALGWEQAPFWIDPAAEFMVVTNRPKRPSRALYKAMRHIGIEPPHSDEYKAAMQGLAQNHTELTDRDVQNLMAYCSSDTWCSLQLWDWIVKHPFEREDVNSNRLLHALIRGKYSEIMGRAMFHGMPIDFEKADYIRENKPDLISHVTRQAADAYPEIFEGESFNALGFTSYLERLGVLEGWPTTLKGKLRTDKETLRRYADRFPQFRLLAELQGLRGVLSRYDLEFYGNRARTLPSLFWTVTGRGNPTNTKFLWSLPRVFRGLAKAEPGMKLVVADYKSAEIMVAACLMQDPKMIAAYLEDDFYIAFGLLTGMTLEEAREARHMLKQAVLGNSFGQSARGLAKVLGCDQGKAGWLLHILRTAFRQWHLRTRAHLNRVKAGDPIYTPLGWRLDLG
;
A
#
# COMPACT_ATOMS: atom_id res chain seq x y z
N MET A 1 -23.61 -24.67 0.00
CA MET A 1 -22.73 -23.53 0.30
C MET A 1 -23.15 -23.02 1.67
N LEU A 2 -22.22 -22.67 2.55
CA LEU A 2 -22.61 -22.06 3.83
C LEU A 2 -23.33 -20.73 3.55
N PRO A 3 -24.38 -20.37 4.32
CA PRO A 3 -25.01 -19.05 4.24
C PRO A 3 -24.02 -17.94 4.59
N LEU A 4 -24.32 -16.72 4.13
CA LEU A 4 -23.52 -15.54 4.44
C LEU A 4 -24.03 -14.88 5.71
N LEU A 5 -23.09 -14.43 6.54
CA LEU A 5 -23.36 -13.60 7.70
C LEU A 5 -22.69 -12.24 7.50
N HIS A 6 -23.47 -11.21 7.18
CA HIS A 6 -23.00 -9.83 7.09
C HIS A 6 -22.86 -9.25 8.49
N LEU A 7 -21.64 -8.89 8.84
CA LEU A 7 -21.26 -8.27 10.09
C LEU A 7 -20.81 -6.84 9.86
N ASP A 8 -21.13 -6.01 10.84
CA ASP A 8 -20.62 -4.66 11.00
C ASP A 8 -20.49 -4.38 12.50
N PHE A 9 -19.48 -3.61 12.87
CA PHE A 9 -19.28 -3.13 14.23
C PHE A 9 -19.19 -1.62 14.25
N GLU A 10 -19.88 -1.00 15.19
CA GLU A 10 -19.57 0.37 15.60
C GLU A 10 -18.66 0.33 16.82
N TYR A 11 -17.57 1.08 16.75
CA TYR A 11 -16.52 1.06 17.76
C TYR A 11 -15.86 2.43 17.95
N GLY A 12 -15.47 2.69 19.18
CA GLY A 12 -14.53 3.77 19.52
C GLY A 12 -13.09 3.32 19.39
N THR A 13 -12.15 4.24 19.64
CA THR A 13 -10.72 3.90 19.71
C THR A 13 -10.20 4.19 21.11
N ASP A 14 -9.59 3.21 21.76
CA ASP A 14 -8.88 3.42 23.01
C ASP A 14 -7.65 4.29 22.76
N VAL A 15 -7.59 5.45 23.42
CA VAL A 15 -6.55 6.46 23.18
C VAL A 15 -5.14 6.01 23.62
N ALA A 16 -5.05 5.08 24.58
CA ALA A 16 -3.77 4.62 25.12
C ALA A 16 -3.15 3.51 24.26
N THR A 17 -3.98 2.62 23.74
CA THR A 17 -3.58 1.38 23.04
C THR A 17 -3.81 1.43 21.54
N GLY A 18 -4.66 2.35 21.06
CA GLY A 18 -5.09 2.46 19.67
C GLY A 18 -5.95 1.29 19.20
N LEU A 19 -6.49 0.49 20.12
CA LEU A 19 -7.33 -0.66 19.83
C LEU A 19 -8.79 -0.23 19.71
N PRO A 20 -9.60 -0.94 18.89
CA PRO A 20 -11.02 -0.67 18.85
C PRO A 20 -11.67 -1.02 20.20
N VAL A 21 -12.66 -0.22 20.58
CA VAL A 21 -13.56 -0.48 21.71
C VAL A 21 -14.95 -0.76 21.12
N PRO A 22 -15.33 -2.02 20.91
CA PRO A 22 -16.60 -2.38 20.29
C PRO A 22 -17.79 -1.91 21.13
N ILE A 23 -18.69 -1.14 20.53
CA ILE A 23 -19.87 -0.58 21.20
C ILE A 23 -21.09 -1.44 20.89
N CYS A 24 -21.29 -1.77 19.61
CA CYS A 24 -22.33 -2.67 19.17
C CYS A 24 -21.92 -3.42 17.88
N MET A 25 -22.68 -4.46 17.57
CA MET A 25 -22.52 -5.27 16.37
C MET A 25 -23.90 -5.54 15.77
N SER A 26 -24.03 -5.43 14.45
CA SER A 26 -25.15 -6.02 13.71
C SER A 26 -24.68 -7.29 12.98
N ALA A 27 -25.53 -8.31 13.02
CA ALA A 27 -25.35 -9.56 12.30
C ALA A 27 -26.60 -9.85 11.48
N ARG A 28 -26.42 -10.03 10.17
CA ARG A 28 -27.51 -10.12 9.20
C ARG A 28 -27.29 -11.26 8.21
N THR A 29 -28.35 -12.01 7.93
CA THR A 29 -28.47 -12.93 6.81
C THR A 29 -29.58 -12.44 5.88
N ASP A 30 -29.88 -13.18 4.81
CA ASP A 30 -31.04 -12.89 3.95
C ASP A 30 -32.38 -13.07 4.69
N GLU A 31 -32.41 -13.88 5.75
CA GLU A 31 -33.65 -14.29 6.43
C GLU A 31 -33.88 -13.57 7.76
N TRP A 32 -32.81 -13.13 8.43
CA TRP A 32 -32.90 -12.53 9.76
C TRP A 32 -31.78 -11.53 10.04
N GLU A 33 -32.01 -10.69 11.04
CA GLU A 33 -31.04 -9.74 11.58
C GLU A 33 -31.11 -9.72 13.10
N GLN A 34 -29.96 -9.55 13.74
CA GLN A 34 -29.84 -9.31 15.18
C GLN A 34 -28.76 -8.28 15.47
N CYS A 35 -29.06 -7.33 16.36
CA CYS A 35 -28.09 -6.37 16.89
C CYS A 35 -27.74 -6.71 18.34
N PHE A 36 -26.49 -6.46 18.72
CA PHE A 36 -25.95 -6.71 20.05
C PHE A 36 -25.31 -5.43 20.58
N ALA A 37 -25.71 -5.00 21.77
CA ALA A 37 -24.98 -3.99 22.53
C ALA A 37 -23.81 -4.66 23.26
N LEU A 38 -22.58 -4.20 23.02
CA LEU A 38 -21.35 -4.85 23.47
C LEU A 38 -20.60 -4.05 24.54
N LEU A 39 -20.89 -2.75 24.70
CA LEU A 39 -20.15 -1.91 25.63
C LEU A 39 -20.39 -2.23 27.12
N VAL A 40 -21.61 -2.66 27.48
CA VAL A 40 -22.04 -2.79 28.89
C VAL A 40 -21.78 -4.20 29.44
N ASP A 41 -22.07 -5.24 28.66
CA ASP A 41 -21.87 -6.64 29.05
C ASP A 41 -21.66 -7.52 27.79
N PRO A 42 -20.46 -7.49 27.18
CA PRO A 42 -20.22 -8.25 25.96
C PRO A 42 -20.25 -9.76 26.25
N PRO A 43 -20.87 -10.56 25.38
CA PRO A 43 -20.78 -12.02 25.45
C PRO A 43 -19.32 -12.49 25.52
N LYS A 44 -19.04 -13.53 26.31
CA LYS A 44 -17.68 -14.10 26.43
C LYS A 44 -17.19 -14.84 25.18
N SER A 45 -18.10 -15.16 24.29
CA SER A 45 -17.87 -15.84 23.02
C SER A 45 -18.93 -15.39 22.03
N TRP A 46 -18.82 -15.84 20.77
CA TRP A 46 -19.82 -15.55 19.77
C TRP A 46 -21.24 -15.89 20.25
N PRO A 47 -22.20 -14.96 20.07
CA PRO A 47 -23.62 -15.23 20.31
C PRO A 47 -24.28 -16.01 19.16
N ILE A 48 -23.54 -16.23 18.06
CA ILE A 48 -23.99 -16.89 16.82
C ILE A 48 -23.01 -18.01 16.49
N PRO A 49 -23.45 -19.20 16.05
CA PRO A 49 -22.55 -20.30 15.66
C PRO A 49 -21.87 -20.02 14.31
N ILE A 50 -20.84 -19.18 14.34
CA ILE A 50 -20.10 -18.66 13.18
C ILE A 50 -19.49 -19.74 12.27
N GLU A 51 -19.25 -20.95 12.78
CA GLU A 51 -18.79 -22.10 12.02
C GLU A 51 -19.75 -22.53 10.91
N ASN A 52 -21.03 -22.14 11.02
CA ASN A 52 -22.07 -22.44 10.03
C ASN A 52 -22.16 -21.37 8.93
N PHE A 53 -21.30 -20.36 8.93
CA PHE A 53 -21.40 -19.21 8.02
C PHE A 53 -20.09 -18.90 7.28
N ILE A 54 -20.24 -18.26 6.12
CA ILE A 54 -19.17 -17.42 5.57
C ILE A 54 -19.41 -16.00 6.09
N VAL A 55 -18.52 -15.53 6.93
CA VAL A 55 -18.62 -14.19 7.50
C VAL A 55 -18.16 -13.15 6.48
N THR A 56 -18.91 -12.06 6.38
CA THR A 56 -18.55 -10.92 5.55
C THR A 56 -18.62 -9.64 6.36
N GLY A 57 -17.72 -8.71 6.10
CA GLY A 57 -17.81 -7.34 6.61
C GLY A 57 -17.24 -6.42 5.55
N TRP A 58 -17.92 -5.28 5.27
CA TRP A 58 -17.55 -4.43 4.13
C TRP A 58 -16.05 -4.13 4.13
N HIS A 59 -15.48 -3.95 5.31
CA HIS A 59 -14.04 -4.00 5.54
C HIS A 59 -13.68 -5.09 6.56
N ALA A 60 -13.51 -6.33 6.11
CA ALA A 60 -13.26 -7.49 6.98
C ALA A 60 -12.09 -7.32 7.96
N TRP A 61 -11.07 -6.52 7.61
CA TRP A 61 -9.97 -6.21 8.52
C TRP A 61 -10.41 -5.40 9.75
N ALA A 62 -11.44 -4.57 9.64
CA ALA A 62 -11.97 -3.76 10.73
C ALA A 62 -12.74 -4.66 11.70
N GLU A 63 -13.66 -5.49 11.17
CA GLU A 63 -14.45 -6.41 11.99
C GLU A 63 -13.57 -7.43 12.71
N SER A 64 -12.52 -7.91 12.03
CA SER A 64 -11.52 -8.78 12.64
C SER A 64 -10.88 -8.15 13.87
N GLN A 65 -10.56 -6.85 13.87
CA GLN A 65 -9.98 -6.20 15.05
C GLN A 65 -10.97 -6.09 16.21
N CYS A 66 -12.26 -5.85 15.94
CA CYS A 66 -13.29 -5.83 16.97
C CYS A 66 -13.46 -7.22 17.60
N ILE A 67 -13.43 -8.28 16.79
CA ILE A 67 -13.47 -9.68 17.25
C ILE A 67 -12.27 -9.99 18.15
N GLU A 68 -11.05 -9.55 17.78
CA GLU A 68 -9.87 -9.69 18.65
C GLU A 68 -10.01 -8.91 19.96
N ALA A 69 -10.56 -7.69 19.92
CA ALA A 69 -10.76 -6.86 21.11
C ALA A 69 -11.74 -7.50 22.12
N LEU A 70 -12.73 -8.24 21.62
CA LEU A 70 -13.69 -8.99 22.43
C LEU A 70 -13.12 -10.33 22.94
N GLY A 71 -11.93 -10.73 22.49
CA GLY A 71 -11.35 -12.04 22.79
C GLY A 71 -12.10 -13.21 22.14
N TRP A 72 -12.85 -12.95 21.07
CA TRP A 72 -13.60 -13.96 20.34
C TRP A 72 -12.71 -14.65 19.30
N GLU A 73 -13.03 -15.90 18.96
CA GLU A 73 -12.32 -16.62 17.89
C GLU A 73 -12.69 -16.05 16.52
N GLN A 74 -11.73 -15.93 15.59
CA GLN A 74 -12.06 -15.52 14.22
C GLN A 74 -12.87 -16.59 13.48
N ALA A 75 -13.83 -16.15 12.66
CA ALA A 75 -14.58 -17.07 11.80
C ALA A 75 -13.66 -17.86 10.83
N PRO A 76 -13.99 -19.12 10.52
CA PRO A 76 -13.16 -19.96 9.65
C PRO A 76 -13.14 -19.44 8.20
N PHE A 77 -14.24 -18.85 7.73
CA PHE A 77 -14.41 -18.38 6.36
C PHE A 77 -14.78 -16.90 6.34
N TRP A 78 -14.00 -16.12 5.58
CA TRP A 78 -14.16 -14.67 5.45
C TRP A 78 -14.25 -14.23 4.00
N ILE A 79 -15.10 -13.24 3.74
CA ILE A 79 -15.11 -12.46 2.52
C ILE A 79 -15.01 -10.97 2.88
N ASP A 80 -14.25 -10.21 2.09
CA ASP A 80 -14.17 -8.74 2.17
C ASP A 80 -14.90 -8.17 0.94
N PRO A 81 -16.19 -7.79 1.06
CA PRO A 81 -16.96 -7.28 -0.07
C PRO A 81 -16.39 -6.00 -0.67
N ALA A 82 -15.70 -5.14 0.09
CA ALA A 82 -15.03 -3.99 -0.52
C ALA A 82 -13.87 -4.40 -1.42
N ALA A 83 -13.10 -5.43 -1.06
CA ALA A 83 -12.08 -5.99 -1.94
C ALA A 83 -12.71 -6.57 -3.22
N GLU A 84 -13.82 -7.31 -3.11
CA GLU A 84 -14.52 -7.87 -4.27
C GLU A 84 -15.19 -6.81 -5.14
N PHE A 85 -15.72 -5.75 -4.53
CA PHE A 85 -16.20 -4.57 -5.25
C PHE A 85 -15.08 -3.93 -6.06
N MET A 86 -13.87 -3.84 -5.48
CA MET A 86 -12.71 -3.36 -6.23
C MET A 86 -12.39 -4.29 -7.39
N VAL A 87 -12.35 -5.62 -7.21
CA VAL A 87 -12.11 -6.57 -8.31
C VAL A 87 -13.08 -6.32 -9.46
N VAL A 88 -14.37 -6.20 -9.17
CA VAL A 88 -15.41 -5.95 -10.20
C VAL A 88 -15.20 -4.62 -10.91
N THR A 89 -14.90 -3.55 -10.17
CA THR A 89 -14.91 -2.17 -10.70
C THR A 89 -13.53 -1.61 -11.07
N ASN A 90 -12.47 -2.43 -10.98
CA ASN A 90 -11.09 -1.96 -11.05
C ASN A 90 -10.70 -1.46 -12.44
N ARG A 91 -10.30 -0.19 -12.50
CA ARG A 91 -9.81 0.52 -13.69
C ARG A 91 -8.97 1.74 -13.27
N PRO A 92 -8.21 2.39 -14.17
CA PRO A 92 -7.42 3.58 -13.82
C PRO A 92 -8.21 4.70 -13.12
N LYS A 93 -9.49 4.89 -13.47
CA LYS A 93 -10.44 5.80 -12.81
C LYS A 93 -11.61 5.02 -12.22
N ARG A 94 -11.32 4.25 -11.17
CA ARG A 94 -12.31 3.40 -10.49
C ARG A 94 -13.13 4.16 -9.44
N PRO A 95 -14.33 3.66 -9.10
CA PRO A 95 -15.15 4.24 -8.04
C PRO A 95 -14.49 4.12 -6.66
N SER A 96 -15.01 4.89 -5.70
CA SER A 96 -14.65 4.77 -4.30
C SER A 96 -15.27 3.50 -3.71
N ARG A 97 -14.51 2.79 -2.86
CA ARG A 97 -15.00 1.66 -2.06
C ARG A 97 -15.59 2.06 -0.71
N ALA A 98 -15.78 3.35 -0.43
CA ALA A 98 -16.53 3.74 0.76
C ALA A 98 -17.98 3.25 0.59
N LEU A 99 -18.54 2.59 1.61
CA LEU A 99 -19.81 1.85 1.53
C LEU A 99 -20.91 2.63 0.79
N TYR A 100 -21.22 3.86 1.23
CA TYR A 100 -22.25 4.70 0.63
C TYR A 100 -21.94 5.15 -0.80
N LYS A 101 -20.67 5.38 -1.13
CA LYS A 101 -20.25 5.69 -2.50
C LYS A 101 -20.35 4.46 -3.40
N ALA A 102 -20.13 3.26 -2.87
CA ALA A 102 -20.35 2.01 -3.58
C ALA A 102 -21.85 1.74 -3.80
N MET A 103 -22.71 2.02 -2.81
CA MET A 103 -24.18 1.97 -2.96
C MET A 103 -24.64 2.87 -4.12
N ARG A 104 -24.22 4.14 -4.11
CA ARG A 104 -24.54 5.08 -5.20
C ARG A 104 -23.97 4.63 -6.55
N HIS A 105 -22.80 3.97 -6.57
CA HIS A 105 -22.22 3.42 -7.79
C HIS A 105 -23.12 2.35 -8.44
N ILE A 106 -23.80 1.54 -7.63
CA ILE A 106 -24.73 0.51 -8.12
C ILE A 106 -26.16 1.03 -8.30
N GLY A 107 -26.39 2.32 -8.10
CA GLY A 107 -27.69 2.99 -8.31
C GLY A 107 -28.66 2.87 -7.13
N ILE A 108 -28.18 2.51 -5.93
CA ILE A 108 -29.00 2.45 -4.71
C ILE A 108 -28.60 3.61 -3.79
N GLU A 109 -29.57 4.41 -3.34
CA GLU A 109 -29.27 5.47 -2.36
C GLU A 109 -29.07 4.85 -0.97
N PRO A 110 -27.98 5.18 -0.25
CA PRO A 110 -27.79 4.76 1.13
C PRO A 110 -28.91 5.28 2.07
N PRO A 111 -29.15 4.60 3.19
CA PRO A 111 -30.23 4.91 4.12
C PRO A 111 -30.03 6.23 4.88
N HIS A 112 -28.78 6.72 4.97
CA HIS A 112 -28.45 7.94 5.70
C HIS A 112 -27.53 8.88 4.90
N SER A 113 -27.48 10.15 5.31
CA SER A 113 -26.58 11.14 4.70
C SER A 113 -25.14 10.98 5.17
N ASP A 114 -24.21 11.60 4.44
CA ASP A 114 -22.79 11.61 4.82
C ASP A 114 -22.57 12.37 6.15
N GLU A 115 -23.41 13.38 6.46
CA GLU A 115 -23.39 14.10 7.74
C GLU A 115 -23.85 13.22 8.91
N TYR A 116 -24.92 12.43 8.72
CA TYR A 116 -25.38 11.49 9.75
C TYR A 116 -24.31 10.45 10.06
N LYS A 117 -23.66 9.91 9.02
CA LYS A 117 -22.53 9.00 9.18
C LYS A 117 -21.40 9.62 9.98
N ALA A 118 -21.00 10.86 9.65
CA ALA A 118 -19.96 11.57 10.41
C ALA A 118 -20.36 11.79 11.87
N ALA A 119 -21.65 12.07 12.14
CA ALA A 119 -22.17 12.20 13.49
C ALA A 119 -22.11 10.87 14.27
N MET A 120 -22.50 9.75 13.68
CA MET A 120 -22.42 8.42 14.31
C MET A 120 -20.97 8.01 14.58
N GLN A 121 -20.05 8.26 13.64
CA GLN A 121 -18.62 8.01 13.85
C GLN A 121 -18.06 8.87 14.99
N GLY A 122 -18.44 10.16 15.05
CA GLY A 122 -18.05 11.04 16.16
C GLY A 122 -18.60 10.56 17.51
N LEU A 123 -19.85 10.10 17.52
CA LEU A 123 -20.49 9.51 18.69
C LEU A 123 -19.75 8.25 19.17
N ALA A 124 -19.41 7.34 18.24
CA ALA A 124 -18.63 6.14 18.54
C ALA A 124 -17.24 6.46 19.08
N GLN A 125 -16.56 7.50 18.56
CA GLN A 125 -15.26 7.92 19.12
C GLN A 125 -15.40 8.41 20.58
N ASN A 126 -16.52 9.04 20.94
CA ASN A 126 -16.85 9.47 22.31
C ASN A 126 -17.49 8.36 23.17
N HIS A 127 -17.08 7.11 22.95
CA HIS A 127 -17.64 5.91 23.59
C HIS A 127 -17.69 5.92 25.13
N THR A 128 -16.92 6.76 25.82
CA THR A 128 -16.88 6.84 27.29
C THR A 128 -18.07 7.57 27.90
N GLU A 129 -18.85 8.31 27.11
CA GLU A 129 -19.95 9.17 27.59
C GLU A 129 -21.30 8.83 26.92
N LEU A 130 -21.44 7.60 26.40
CA LEU A 130 -22.66 7.20 25.68
C LEU A 130 -23.85 7.02 26.61
N THR A 131 -24.99 7.57 26.21
CA THR A 131 -26.29 7.25 26.80
C THR A 131 -26.89 6.00 26.17
N ASP A 132 -27.89 5.40 26.82
CA ASP A 132 -28.64 4.26 26.23
C ASP A 132 -29.22 4.62 24.86
N ARG A 133 -29.67 5.88 24.69
CA ARG A 133 -30.19 6.37 23.40
C ARG A 133 -29.12 6.41 22.33
N ASP A 134 -27.89 6.77 22.69
CA ASP A 134 -26.75 6.80 21.77
C ASP A 134 -26.40 5.40 21.29
N VAL A 135 -26.38 4.42 22.19
CA VAL A 135 -26.18 3.00 21.85
C VAL A 135 -27.29 2.50 20.90
N GLN A 136 -28.55 2.87 21.15
CA GLN A 136 -29.65 2.51 20.25
C GLN A 136 -29.50 3.14 18.85
N ASN A 137 -29.07 4.41 18.77
CA ASN A 137 -28.80 5.06 17.49
C ASN A 137 -27.65 4.39 16.73
N LEU A 138 -26.56 4.06 17.43
CA LEU A 138 -25.42 3.34 16.84
C LEU A 138 -25.81 1.95 16.35
N MET A 139 -26.63 1.21 17.10
CA MET A 139 -27.15 -0.09 16.64
C MET A 139 -28.02 0.04 15.38
N ALA A 140 -28.89 1.05 15.30
CA ALA A 140 -29.69 1.30 14.11
C ALA A 140 -28.82 1.66 12.89
N TYR A 141 -27.77 2.47 13.10
CA TYR A 141 -26.80 2.80 12.05
C TYR A 141 -26.01 1.56 11.59
N CYS A 142 -25.47 0.78 12.53
CA CYS A 142 -24.76 -0.48 12.27
C CYS A 142 -25.63 -1.49 11.49
N SER A 143 -26.90 -1.61 11.88
CA SER A 143 -27.92 -2.38 11.17
C SER A 143 -28.07 -1.93 9.71
N SER A 144 -28.08 -0.61 9.47
CA SER A 144 -28.18 -0.04 8.12
C SER A 144 -26.96 -0.33 7.25
N ASP A 145 -25.75 -0.40 7.84
CA ASP A 145 -24.51 -0.70 7.13
C ASP A 145 -24.43 -2.20 6.74
N THR A 146 -24.91 -3.12 7.59
CA THR A 146 -25.05 -4.54 7.19
C THR A 146 -26.08 -4.74 6.06
N TRP A 147 -27.16 -3.97 6.04
CA TRP A 147 -28.11 -3.98 4.91
C TRP A 147 -27.42 -3.54 3.61
N CYS A 148 -26.68 -2.44 3.66
CA CYS A 148 -25.93 -1.93 2.51
C CYS A 148 -24.90 -2.97 2.01
N SER A 149 -24.17 -3.60 2.93
CA SER A 149 -23.20 -4.66 2.63
C SER A 149 -23.86 -5.85 1.90
N LEU A 150 -25.05 -6.26 2.35
CA LEU A 150 -25.85 -7.30 1.69
C LEU A 150 -26.25 -6.90 0.27
N GLN A 151 -26.80 -5.69 0.06
CA GLN A 151 -27.19 -5.20 -1.28
C GLN A 151 -25.99 -5.16 -2.24
N LEU A 152 -24.84 -4.69 -1.76
CA LEU A 152 -23.62 -4.62 -2.55
C LEU A 152 -23.08 -6.00 -2.88
N TRP A 153 -23.09 -6.92 -1.92
CA TRP A 153 -22.69 -8.30 -2.17
C TRP A 153 -23.55 -8.94 -3.26
N ASP A 154 -24.86 -8.76 -3.18
CA ASP A 154 -25.82 -9.25 -4.15
C ASP A 154 -25.53 -8.75 -5.57
N TRP A 155 -25.15 -7.47 -5.69
CA TRP A 155 -24.72 -6.89 -6.96
C TRP A 155 -23.37 -7.45 -7.42
N ILE A 156 -22.41 -7.58 -6.50
CA ILE A 156 -21.07 -8.11 -6.80
C ILE A 156 -21.20 -9.50 -7.41
N VAL A 157 -21.86 -10.44 -6.74
CA VAL A 157 -21.91 -11.86 -7.19
C VAL A 157 -22.60 -12.04 -8.53
N LYS A 158 -23.54 -11.15 -8.88
CA LYS A 158 -24.24 -11.14 -10.17
C LYS A 158 -23.40 -10.55 -11.31
N HIS A 159 -22.30 -9.85 -11.01
CA HIS A 159 -21.43 -9.29 -12.04
C HIS A 159 -20.66 -10.41 -12.78
N PRO A 160 -20.82 -10.57 -14.10
CA PRO A 160 -20.12 -11.60 -14.84
C PRO A 160 -18.67 -11.19 -15.13
N PHE A 161 -17.72 -12.13 -15.07
CA PHE A 161 -16.40 -11.95 -15.67
C PHE A 161 -16.32 -12.58 -17.06
N GLU A 162 -15.45 -12.06 -17.90
CA GLU A 162 -15.28 -12.52 -19.29
C GLU A 162 -14.61 -13.90 -19.37
N ARG A 163 -13.91 -14.32 -18.31
CA ARG A 163 -13.17 -15.58 -18.25
C ARG A 163 -13.87 -16.62 -17.38
N GLU A 164 -14.20 -17.76 -17.99
CA GLU A 164 -14.86 -18.88 -17.32
C GLU A 164 -14.04 -19.48 -16.17
N ASP A 165 -12.72 -19.59 -16.33
CA ASP A 165 -11.84 -20.08 -15.25
C ASP A 165 -11.79 -19.13 -14.05
N VAL A 166 -12.03 -17.83 -14.26
CA VAL A 166 -12.12 -16.85 -13.17
C VAL A 166 -13.50 -16.91 -12.52
N ASN A 167 -14.58 -17.03 -13.29
CA ASN A 167 -15.94 -17.17 -12.77
C ASN A 167 -16.09 -18.42 -11.90
N SER A 168 -15.64 -19.57 -12.40
CA SER A 168 -15.72 -20.86 -11.69
C SER A 168 -14.94 -20.89 -10.37
N ASN A 169 -13.87 -20.10 -10.24
CA ASN A 169 -13.05 -20.00 -9.02
C ASN A 169 -13.35 -18.76 -8.16
N ARG A 170 -14.40 -18.00 -8.49
CA ARG A 170 -14.66 -16.69 -7.87
C ARG A 170 -14.81 -16.75 -6.35
N LEU A 171 -15.56 -17.73 -5.84
CA LEU A 171 -15.74 -17.90 -4.40
C LEU A 171 -14.41 -18.19 -3.70
N LEU A 172 -13.59 -19.07 -4.26
CA LEU A 172 -12.27 -19.39 -3.71
C LEU A 172 -11.37 -18.14 -3.66
N HIS A 173 -11.36 -17.35 -4.74
CA HIS A 173 -10.61 -16.09 -4.78
C HIS A 173 -11.09 -15.08 -3.73
N ALA A 174 -12.40 -14.95 -3.54
CA ALA A 174 -12.99 -14.09 -2.53
C ALA A 174 -12.63 -14.56 -1.11
N LEU A 175 -12.68 -15.86 -0.84
CA LEU A 175 -12.28 -16.45 0.44
C LEU A 175 -10.80 -16.22 0.75
N ILE A 176 -9.92 -16.33 -0.25
CA ILE A 176 -8.48 -16.06 -0.07
C ILE A 176 -8.25 -14.59 0.28
N ARG A 177 -8.90 -13.64 -0.44
CA ARG A 177 -8.76 -12.22 -0.16
C ARG A 177 -9.39 -11.82 1.17
N GLY A 178 -10.56 -12.34 1.50
CA GLY A 178 -11.22 -12.13 2.79
C GLY A 178 -10.37 -12.65 3.95
N LYS A 179 -9.80 -13.86 3.81
CA LYS A 179 -8.87 -14.41 4.80
C LYS A 179 -7.61 -13.56 4.96
N TYR A 180 -7.07 -13.03 3.87
CA TYR A 180 -5.95 -12.09 3.94
C TYR A 180 -6.34 -10.80 4.67
N SER A 181 -7.51 -10.20 4.38
CA SER A 181 -8.01 -9.03 5.10
C SER A 181 -8.16 -9.28 6.60
N GLU A 182 -8.73 -10.42 6.99
CA GLU A 182 -8.85 -10.84 8.39
C GLU A 182 -7.46 -10.95 9.06
N ILE A 183 -6.53 -11.70 8.47
CA ILE A 183 -5.17 -11.87 9.01
C ILE A 183 -4.48 -10.51 9.20
N MET A 184 -4.67 -9.59 8.25
CA MET A 184 -4.14 -8.24 8.35
C MET A 184 -4.83 -7.42 9.45
N GLY A 185 -6.13 -7.62 9.68
CA GLY A 185 -6.86 -7.11 10.84
C GLY A 185 -6.19 -7.51 12.15
N ARG A 186 -5.96 -8.81 12.35
CA ARG A 186 -5.21 -9.31 13.51
C ARG A 186 -3.79 -8.76 13.61
N ALA A 187 -3.07 -8.68 12.49
CA ALA A 187 -1.71 -8.14 12.48
C ALA A 187 -1.68 -6.67 12.95
N MET A 188 -2.70 -5.88 12.59
CA MET A 188 -2.87 -4.50 13.07
C MET A 188 -3.26 -4.45 14.55
N PHE A 189 -4.15 -5.34 15.00
CA PHE A 189 -4.53 -5.48 16.41
C PHE A 189 -3.34 -5.84 17.30
N HIS A 190 -2.41 -6.67 16.83
CA HIS A 190 -1.19 -6.98 17.58
C HIS A 190 -0.14 -5.88 17.48
N GLY A 191 0.00 -5.29 16.30
CA GLY A 191 0.89 -4.17 16.04
C GLY A 191 2.36 -4.58 16.06
N MET A 192 3.19 -3.81 15.37
CA MET A 192 4.61 -4.08 15.31
C MET A 192 5.32 -3.45 16.51
N PRO A 193 6.18 -4.19 17.22
CA PRO A 193 6.85 -3.65 18.40
C PRO A 193 7.94 -2.64 18.00
N ILE A 194 7.98 -1.53 18.72
CA ILE A 194 8.90 -0.41 18.48
C ILE A 194 9.65 0.02 19.74
N ASP A 195 10.76 0.71 19.54
CA ASP A 195 11.50 1.42 20.58
C ASP A 195 10.74 2.71 20.93
N PHE A 196 9.76 2.60 21.83
CA PHE A 196 8.88 3.70 22.22
C PHE A 196 9.65 4.96 22.60
N GLU A 197 10.65 4.86 23.48
CA GLU A 197 11.44 6.01 23.94
C GLU A 197 12.09 6.78 22.78
N LYS A 198 12.68 6.06 21.81
CA LYS A 198 13.29 6.71 20.63
C LYS A 198 12.23 7.27 19.69
N ALA A 199 11.15 6.53 19.46
CA ALA A 199 10.08 6.96 18.58
C ALA A 199 9.40 8.24 19.11
N ASP A 200 9.19 8.30 20.42
CA ASP A 200 8.57 9.43 21.10
C ASP A 200 9.52 10.63 21.17
N TYR A 201 10.79 10.41 21.51
CA TYR A 201 11.81 11.46 21.45
C TYR A 201 11.85 12.16 20.09
N ILE A 202 11.84 11.39 18.98
CA ILE A 202 11.83 11.97 17.64
C ILE A 202 10.52 12.74 17.40
N ARG A 203 9.37 12.22 17.86
CA ARG A 203 8.05 12.86 17.70
C ARG A 203 8.00 14.21 18.41
N GLU A 204 8.40 14.26 19.68
CA GLU A 204 8.38 15.47 20.52
C GLU A 204 9.39 16.51 20.05
N ASN A 205 10.59 16.09 19.66
CA ASN A 205 11.68 17.00 19.27
C ASN A 205 11.72 17.28 17.76
N LYS A 206 10.75 16.78 16.97
CA LYS A 206 10.72 16.94 15.51
C LYS A 206 10.87 18.40 15.06
N PRO A 207 10.15 19.39 15.64
CA PRO A 207 10.30 20.80 15.24
C PRO A 207 11.73 21.31 15.43
N ASP A 208 12.33 21.01 16.58
CA ASP A 208 13.68 21.46 16.94
C ASP A 208 14.75 20.77 16.10
N LEU A 209 14.60 19.48 15.81
CA LEU A 209 15.48 18.74 14.90
C LEU A 209 15.45 19.34 13.48
N ILE A 210 14.26 19.70 12.99
CA ILE A 210 14.11 20.37 11.69
C ILE A 210 14.72 21.77 11.71
N SER A 211 14.48 22.56 12.76
CA SER A 211 15.09 23.89 12.93
C SER A 211 16.62 23.79 12.96
N HIS A 212 17.18 22.85 13.74
CA HIS A 212 18.63 22.66 13.84
C HIS A 212 19.29 22.38 12.48
N VAL A 213 18.73 21.45 11.70
CA VAL A 213 19.23 21.12 10.35
C VAL A 213 19.07 22.31 9.40
N THR A 214 17.99 23.07 9.56
CA THR A 214 17.71 24.24 8.72
C THR A 214 18.64 25.41 9.03
N ARG A 215 18.96 25.65 10.30
CA ARG A 215 19.96 26.65 10.72
C ARG A 215 21.35 26.33 10.20
N GLN A 216 21.79 25.07 10.27
CA GLN A 216 23.05 24.66 9.64
C GLN A 216 23.10 24.97 8.14
N ALA A 217 21.97 24.80 7.43
CA ALA A 217 21.88 25.15 6.02
C ALA A 217 21.88 26.66 5.81
N ALA A 218 21.18 27.43 6.64
CA ALA A 218 21.15 28.89 6.57
C ALA A 218 22.54 29.50 6.83
N ASP A 219 23.26 29.00 7.85
CA ASP A 219 24.60 29.46 8.20
C ASP A 219 25.61 29.17 7.08
N ALA A 220 25.50 28.01 6.43
CA ALA A 220 26.37 27.62 5.32
C ALA A 220 26.01 28.32 3.99
N TYR A 221 24.77 28.76 3.82
CA TYR A 221 24.25 29.36 2.59
C TYR A 221 23.36 30.59 2.86
N PRO A 222 23.92 31.68 3.45
CA PRO A 222 23.14 32.84 3.90
C PRO A 222 22.44 33.61 2.78
N GLU A 223 22.86 33.41 1.54
CA GLU A 223 22.25 34.00 0.34
C GLU A 223 21.10 33.17 -0.24
N ILE A 224 20.94 31.92 0.20
CA ILE A 224 19.88 31.00 -0.22
C ILE A 224 18.76 30.93 0.84
N PHE A 225 19.02 31.42 2.05
CA PHE A 225 18.08 31.39 3.17
C PHE A 225 17.84 32.79 3.75
N GLU A 226 16.63 33.02 4.24
CA GLU A 226 16.26 34.18 5.05
C GLU A 226 15.79 33.67 6.41
N GLY A 227 16.67 33.74 7.41
CA GLY A 227 16.51 32.99 8.66
C GLY A 227 16.44 31.48 8.37
N GLU A 228 15.41 30.81 8.87
CA GLU A 228 15.17 29.38 8.58
C GLU A 228 14.34 29.14 7.29
N SER A 229 13.99 30.21 6.55
CA SER A 229 13.17 30.10 5.34
C SER A 229 14.04 29.99 4.09
N PHE A 230 13.69 29.07 3.18
CA PHE A 230 14.37 28.95 1.89
C PHE A 230 13.96 30.10 0.96
N ASN A 231 14.93 30.92 0.53
CA ASN A 231 14.73 32.04 -0.39
C ASN A 231 14.94 31.58 -1.85
N ALA A 232 13.84 31.45 -2.59
CA ALA A 232 13.87 31.01 -3.98
C ALA A 232 14.61 31.98 -4.92
N LEU A 233 14.48 33.30 -4.72
CA LEU A 233 15.20 34.29 -5.52
C LEU A 233 16.69 34.26 -5.21
N GLY A 234 17.04 34.15 -3.93
CA GLY A 234 18.41 33.95 -3.47
C GLY A 234 19.07 32.72 -4.10
N PHE A 235 18.33 31.60 -4.17
CA PHE A 235 18.79 30.40 -4.88
C PHE A 235 19.00 30.64 -6.37
N THR A 236 18.07 31.32 -7.05
CA THR A 236 18.23 31.67 -8.48
C THR A 236 19.52 32.47 -8.71
N SER A 237 19.73 33.55 -7.95
CA SER A 237 20.94 34.37 -8.06
C SER A 237 22.22 33.60 -7.70
N TYR A 238 22.13 32.64 -6.78
CA TYR A 238 23.24 31.73 -6.49
C TYR A 238 23.61 30.87 -7.71
N LEU A 239 22.61 30.28 -8.39
CA LEU A 239 22.83 29.49 -9.60
C LEU A 239 23.35 30.35 -10.77
N GLU A 240 22.91 31.60 -10.90
CA GLU A 240 23.39 32.55 -11.91
C GLU A 240 24.88 32.86 -11.72
N ARG A 241 25.29 33.20 -10.48
CA ARG A 241 26.70 33.47 -10.17
C ARG A 241 27.60 32.26 -10.44
N LEU A 242 27.10 31.06 -10.21
CA LEU A 242 27.81 29.81 -10.51
C LEU A 242 27.77 29.43 -12.00
N GLY A 243 27.01 30.15 -12.84
CA GLY A 243 26.89 29.89 -14.27
C GLY A 243 26.15 28.59 -14.61
N VAL A 244 25.24 28.13 -13.73
CA VAL A 244 24.55 26.83 -13.88
C VAL A 244 23.04 26.93 -14.05
N LEU A 245 22.47 28.14 -13.97
CA LEU A 245 21.02 28.34 -14.01
C LEU A 245 20.37 27.75 -15.27
N GLU A 246 20.93 28.02 -16.45
CA GLU A 246 20.37 27.60 -17.74
C GLU A 246 20.22 26.07 -17.87
N GLY A 247 21.13 25.32 -17.25
CA GLY A 247 21.10 23.86 -17.24
C GLY A 247 20.36 23.26 -16.04
N TRP A 248 19.79 24.06 -15.14
CA TRP A 248 19.21 23.55 -13.89
C TRP A 248 17.80 22.98 -14.11
N PRO A 249 17.49 21.78 -13.58
CA PRO A 249 16.18 21.16 -13.81
C PRO A 249 15.09 21.87 -13.01
N THR A 250 13.90 21.93 -13.59
CA THR A 250 12.70 22.45 -12.96
C THR A 250 11.71 21.32 -12.66
N THR A 251 10.84 21.58 -11.69
CA THR A 251 9.63 20.78 -11.46
C THR A 251 8.64 20.98 -12.60
N LEU A 252 7.62 20.12 -12.72
CA LEU A 252 6.52 20.31 -13.69
C LEU A 252 5.81 21.66 -13.55
N LYS A 253 5.89 22.28 -12.35
CA LYS A 253 5.32 23.59 -12.04
C LYS A 253 6.31 24.75 -12.29
N GLY A 254 7.44 24.50 -12.95
CA GLY A 254 8.44 25.52 -13.32
C GLY A 254 9.40 25.95 -12.21
N LYS A 255 9.20 25.52 -10.96
CA LYS A 255 10.14 25.86 -9.86
C LYS A 255 11.46 25.10 -10.00
N LEU A 256 12.59 25.75 -9.70
CA LEU A 256 13.91 25.11 -9.61
C LEU A 256 13.86 23.90 -8.66
N ARG A 257 14.43 22.77 -9.07
CA ARG A 257 14.49 21.58 -8.20
C ARG A 257 15.55 21.76 -7.11
N THR A 258 15.16 21.52 -5.87
CA THR A 258 16.00 21.62 -4.67
C THR A 258 16.10 20.30 -3.90
N ASP A 259 15.66 19.21 -4.52
CA ASP A 259 15.74 17.88 -3.93
C ASP A 259 17.18 17.35 -3.86
N LYS A 260 17.43 16.45 -2.91
CA LYS A 260 18.74 15.84 -2.65
C LYS A 260 19.39 15.24 -3.90
N GLU A 261 18.60 14.55 -4.73
CA GLU A 261 19.11 13.88 -5.93
C GLU A 261 19.63 14.88 -6.96
N THR A 262 18.86 15.95 -7.19
CA THR A 262 19.26 17.06 -8.05
C THR A 262 20.54 17.71 -7.53
N LEU A 263 20.58 18.10 -6.26
CA LEU A 263 21.75 18.78 -5.68
C LEU A 263 23.01 17.90 -5.72
N ARG A 264 22.88 16.60 -5.41
CA ARG A 264 24.00 15.64 -5.51
C ARG A 264 24.53 15.52 -6.93
N ARG A 265 23.66 15.49 -7.94
CA ARG A 265 24.08 15.42 -9.35
C ARG A 265 24.98 16.60 -9.75
N TYR A 266 24.71 17.80 -9.23
CA TYR A 266 25.57 18.96 -9.48
C TYR A 266 26.80 19.00 -8.55
N ALA A 267 26.77 18.30 -7.42
CA ALA A 267 27.88 18.26 -6.47
C ALA A 267 29.17 17.64 -7.04
N ASP A 268 29.07 16.84 -8.12
CA ASP A 268 30.24 16.29 -8.81
C ASP A 268 31.07 17.38 -9.51
N ARG A 269 30.40 18.38 -10.09
CA ARG A 269 31.05 19.53 -10.77
C ARG A 269 31.17 20.76 -9.87
N PHE A 270 30.26 20.89 -8.91
CA PHE A 270 30.14 22.04 -8.01
C PHE A 270 30.05 21.53 -6.56
N PRO A 271 31.19 21.16 -5.94
CA PRO A 271 31.23 20.51 -4.63
C PRO A 271 30.49 21.25 -3.51
N GLN A 272 30.31 22.57 -3.65
CA GLN A 272 29.53 23.39 -2.73
C GLN A 272 28.06 22.97 -2.61
N PHE A 273 27.49 22.19 -3.54
CA PHE A 273 26.13 21.64 -3.33
C PHE A 273 26.09 20.40 -2.44
N ARG A 274 27.23 19.79 -2.10
CA ARG A 274 27.27 18.53 -1.35
C ARG A 274 26.64 18.67 0.04
N LEU A 275 27.03 19.71 0.78
CA LEU A 275 26.48 19.96 2.12
C LEU A 275 24.99 20.31 2.05
N LEU A 276 24.58 21.21 1.14
CA LEU A 276 23.17 21.54 0.92
C LEU A 276 22.33 20.28 0.58
N ALA A 277 22.87 19.37 -0.23
CA ALA A 277 22.20 18.13 -0.59
C ALA A 277 21.98 17.21 0.62
N GLU A 278 22.98 17.07 1.50
CA GLU A 278 22.85 16.25 2.70
C GLU A 278 21.87 16.86 3.71
N LEU A 279 21.97 18.17 3.97
CA LEU A 279 21.07 18.87 4.89
C LEU A 279 19.62 18.87 4.39
N GLN A 280 19.38 19.15 3.11
CA GLN A 280 18.04 19.02 2.52
C GLN A 280 17.53 17.58 2.55
N GLY A 281 18.44 16.62 2.35
CA GLY A 281 18.17 15.20 2.52
C GLY A 281 17.67 14.86 3.92
N LEU A 282 18.42 15.28 4.94
CA LEU A 282 18.12 15.02 6.35
C LEU A 282 16.82 15.72 6.76
N ARG A 283 16.63 16.99 6.38
CA ARG A 283 15.37 17.71 6.58
C ARG A 283 14.20 16.95 5.97
N GLY A 284 14.33 16.52 4.71
CA GLY A 284 13.30 15.75 4.02
C GLY A 284 12.99 14.39 4.68
N VAL A 285 13.99 13.75 5.29
CA VAL A 285 13.80 12.52 6.08
C VAL A 285 13.03 12.81 7.37
N LEU A 286 13.43 13.82 8.13
CA LEU A 286 12.77 14.22 9.38
C LEU A 286 11.34 14.70 9.16
N SER A 287 11.08 15.51 8.13
CA SER A 287 9.74 15.99 7.81
C SER A 287 8.75 14.85 7.52
N ARG A 288 9.23 13.71 6.99
CA ARG A 288 8.41 12.53 6.69
C ARG A 288 8.08 11.68 7.92
N TYR A 289 8.71 11.92 9.07
CA TYR A 289 8.43 11.15 10.27
C TYR A 289 7.07 11.54 10.86
N ASP A 290 6.09 10.63 10.79
CA ASP A 290 4.76 10.76 11.37
C ASP A 290 4.26 9.36 11.77
N LEU A 291 5.14 8.55 12.37
CA LEU A 291 4.87 7.17 12.73
C LEU A 291 3.64 7.13 13.66
N GLU A 292 2.66 6.30 13.33
CA GLU A 292 1.47 6.10 14.16
C GLU A 292 1.72 4.95 15.13
N PHE A 293 1.73 5.25 16.44
CA PHE A 293 2.02 4.29 17.49
C PHE A 293 1.31 4.61 18.80
N TYR A 294 1.06 3.56 19.57
CA TYR A 294 0.37 3.56 20.85
C TYR A 294 1.17 2.69 21.82
N GLY A 295 1.73 3.31 22.86
CA GLY A 295 2.76 2.68 23.69
C GLY A 295 3.90 2.11 22.82
N ASN A 296 4.28 0.86 23.07
CA ASN A 296 5.36 0.20 22.33
C ASN A 296 4.92 -0.45 21.00
N ARG A 297 3.73 -0.15 20.48
CA ARG A 297 3.19 -0.77 19.26
C ARG A 297 2.90 0.27 18.18
N ALA A 298 3.52 0.10 17.02
CA ALA A 298 3.12 0.80 15.80
C ALA A 298 1.93 0.07 15.15
N ARG A 299 0.84 0.79 14.96
CA ARG A 299 -0.41 0.31 14.35
C ARG A 299 -0.71 1.21 13.18
N THR A 300 -0.76 0.66 11.98
CA THR A 300 -1.02 1.47 10.79
C THR A 300 -1.77 0.63 9.79
N LEU A 301 -2.83 1.21 9.22
CA LEU A 301 -3.58 0.60 8.15
C LEU A 301 -2.70 0.48 6.89
N PRO A 302 -2.39 -0.75 6.41
CA PRO A 302 -1.62 -0.95 5.18
C PRO A 302 -2.41 -0.59 3.91
N SER A 303 -3.66 -0.13 4.06
CA SER A 303 -4.58 0.22 2.98
C SER A 303 -4.67 -0.90 1.96
N LEU A 304 -5.14 -2.07 2.40
CA LEU A 304 -5.21 -3.30 1.60
C LEU A 304 -5.93 -3.05 0.27
N PHE A 305 -5.46 -3.67 -0.81
CA PHE A 305 -6.09 -3.61 -2.14
C PHE A 305 -6.31 -2.18 -2.70
N TRP A 306 -5.49 -1.22 -2.28
CA TRP A 306 -5.62 0.19 -2.65
C TRP A 306 -4.99 0.53 -4.01
N THR A 307 -4.12 -0.28 -4.59
CA THR A 307 -3.61 0.03 -5.94
C THR A 307 -4.48 -0.62 -7.02
N VAL A 308 -4.39 -0.16 -8.27
CA VAL A 308 -5.00 -0.84 -9.43
C VAL A 308 -4.44 -2.24 -9.65
N THR A 309 -3.27 -2.55 -9.09
CA THR A 309 -2.65 -3.87 -9.13
C THR A 309 -3.04 -4.76 -7.94
N GLY A 310 -3.91 -4.29 -7.04
CA GLY A 310 -4.36 -5.05 -5.87
C GLY A 310 -3.40 -5.04 -4.69
N ARG A 311 -2.32 -4.24 -4.72
CA ARG A 311 -1.40 -4.09 -3.59
C ARG A 311 -2.00 -3.21 -2.50
N GLY A 312 -1.49 -3.38 -1.28
CA GLY A 312 -1.63 -2.38 -0.23
C GLY A 312 -0.95 -1.06 -0.62
N ASN A 313 -1.34 0.03 0.03
CA ASN A 313 -0.72 1.34 -0.13
C ASN A 313 -0.56 2.04 1.23
N PRO A 314 0.29 1.50 2.11
CA PRO A 314 0.54 2.13 3.42
C PRO A 314 1.01 3.57 3.24
N THR A 315 0.65 4.44 4.17
CA THR A 315 1.09 5.83 4.18
C THR A 315 2.61 5.91 4.32
N ASN A 316 3.22 6.77 3.50
CA ASN A 316 4.68 6.94 3.44
C ASN A 316 5.30 7.58 4.70
N THR A 317 4.45 8.08 5.60
CA THR A 317 4.85 8.80 6.81
C THR A 317 4.49 8.05 8.09
N LYS A 318 3.42 7.23 8.06
CA LYS A 318 2.90 6.56 9.26
C LYS A 318 3.31 5.10 9.39
N PHE A 319 3.64 4.41 8.30
CA PHE A 319 4.04 3.01 8.35
C PHE A 319 5.56 2.87 8.42
N LEU A 320 6.08 2.21 9.46
CA LEU A 320 7.54 2.14 9.70
C LEU A 320 8.34 1.65 8.49
N TRP A 321 7.84 0.64 7.78
CA TRP A 321 8.56 0.06 6.66
C TRP A 321 8.53 0.94 5.40
N SER A 322 7.60 1.89 5.32
CA SER A 322 7.57 2.93 4.29
C SER A 322 8.44 4.15 4.63
N LEU A 323 8.80 4.33 5.90
CA LEU A 323 9.68 5.41 6.32
C LEU A 323 11.11 5.23 5.74
N PRO A 324 11.87 6.34 5.62
CA PRO A 324 13.29 6.28 5.28
C PRO A 324 14.05 5.24 6.12
N ARG A 325 15.00 4.53 5.49
CA ARG A 325 15.69 3.38 6.09
C ARG A 325 16.29 3.63 7.48
N VAL A 326 16.68 4.87 7.78
CA VAL A 326 17.22 5.26 9.09
C VAL A 326 16.25 4.99 10.24
N PHE A 327 14.94 5.07 10.00
CA PHE A 327 13.92 4.82 11.03
C PHE A 327 13.68 3.34 11.28
N ARG A 328 14.19 2.42 10.44
CA ARG A 328 14.01 0.97 10.66
C ARG A 328 14.60 0.49 11.98
N GLY A 329 15.59 1.22 12.53
CA GLY A 329 16.13 0.98 13.86
C GLY A 329 15.14 1.23 15.01
N LEU A 330 13.97 1.81 14.74
CA LEU A 330 12.88 1.90 15.69
C LEU A 330 12.14 0.57 15.87
N ALA A 331 12.26 -0.39 14.95
CA ALA A 331 11.72 -1.73 15.18
C ALA A 331 12.52 -2.41 16.29
N LYS A 332 11.87 -2.81 17.37
CA LYS A 332 12.53 -3.40 18.55
C LYS A 332 11.73 -4.59 19.04
N ALA A 333 12.37 -5.75 19.12
CA ALA A 333 11.76 -6.93 19.72
C ALA A 333 11.51 -6.71 21.22
N GLU A 334 10.47 -7.31 21.75
CA GLU A 334 10.25 -7.39 23.20
C GLU A 334 11.28 -8.30 23.88
N PRO A 335 11.51 -8.15 25.20
CA PRO A 335 12.42 -9.03 25.94
C PRO A 335 12.12 -10.51 25.72
N GLY A 336 13.14 -11.30 25.40
CA GLY A 336 13.02 -12.73 25.09
C GLY A 336 12.60 -13.06 23.66
N MET A 337 12.23 -12.06 22.84
CA MET A 337 11.81 -12.23 21.44
C MET A 337 12.88 -11.79 20.45
N LYS A 338 12.72 -12.18 19.18
CA LYS A 338 13.52 -11.70 18.04
C LYS A 338 12.60 -11.24 16.91
N LEU A 339 13.02 -10.20 16.19
CA LEU A 339 12.36 -9.80 14.95
C LEU A 339 12.91 -10.63 13.79
N VAL A 340 12.00 -11.19 13.00
CA VAL A 340 12.33 -11.91 11.75
C VAL A 340 11.77 -11.12 10.59
N VAL A 341 12.65 -10.77 9.64
CA VAL A 341 12.25 -10.14 8.38
C VAL A 341 12.43 -11.19 7.27
N ALA A 342 11.33 -11.59 6.66
CA ALA A 342 11.31 -12.48 5.52
C ALA A 342 10.84 -11.70 4.29
N ASP A 343 11.57 -11.82 3.17
CA ASP A 343 11.26 -11.16 1.91
C ASP A 343 11.45 -12.12 0.74
N TYR A 344 10.59 -12.01 -0.27
CA TYR A 344 10.69 -12.82 -1.47
C TYR A 344 11.77 -12.24 -2.39
N LYS A 345 12.81 -13.03 -2.66
CA LYS A 345 13.86 -12.67 -3.62
C LYS A 345 13.27 -12.52 -5.02
N SER A 346 13.21 -11.28 -5.52
CA SER A 346 12.77 -10.97 -6.89
C SER A 346 11.42 -11.62 -7.27
N ALA A 347 10.43 -11.55 -6.38
CA ALA A 347 9.12 -12.22 -6.55
C ALA A 347 8.47 -12.00 -7.93
N GLU A 348 8.51 -10.76 -8.43
CA GLU A 348 7.92 -10.41 -9.73
C GLU A 348 8.58 -11.16 -10.91
N ILE A 349 9.88 -11.46 -10.81
CA ILE A 349 10.60 -12.24 -11.82
C ILE A 349 10.12 -13.69 -11.79
N MET A 350 9.97 -14.29 -10.60
CA MET A 350 9.45 -15.65 -10.48
C MET A 350 8.02 -15.76 -11.02
N VAL A 351 7.17 -14.81 -10.66
CA VAL A 351 5.79 -14.74 -11.16
C VAL A 351 5.78 -14.62 -12.68
N ALA A 352 6.59 -13.73 -13.26
CA ALA A 352 6.71 -13.61 -14.71
C ALA A 352 7.22 -14.92 -15.35
N ALA A 353 8.27 -15.54 -14.80
CA ALA A 353 8.84 -16.79 -15.30
C ALA A 353 7.80 -17.92 -15.32
N CYS A 354 7.01 -18.06 -14.24
CA CYS A 354 5.97 -19.07 -14.13
C CYS A 354 4.79 -18.82 -15.08
N LEU A 355 4.26 -17.58 -15.12
CA LEU A 355 3.12 -17.24 -15.98
C LEU A 355 3.46 -17.36 -17.46
N MET A 356 4.69 -16.99 -17.81
CA MET A 356 5.16 -17.03 -19.19
C MET A 356 5.76 -18.39 -19.57
N GLN A 357 5.95 -19.28 -18.59
CA GLN A 357 6.54 -20.61 -18.76
C GLN A 357 7.82 -20.57 -19.62
N ASP A 358 8.69 -19.59 -19.35
CA ASP A 358 9.96 -19.45 -20.06
C ASP A 358 11.03 -20.29 -19.34
N PRO A 359 11.48 -21.43 -19.91
CA PRO A 359 12.37 -22.34 -19.21
C PRO A 359 13.74 -21.72 -18.91
N LYS A 360 14.23 -20.80 -19.76
CA LYS A 360 15.50 -20.11 -19.50
C LYS A 360 15.35 -19.10 -18.37
N MET A 361 14.21 -18.42 -18.29
CA MET A 361 13.92 -17.50 -17.20
C MET A 361 13.74 -18.24 -15.86
N ILE A 362 13.07 -19.40 -15.87
CA ILE A 362 12.93 -20.26 -14.68
C ILE A 362 14.30 -20.76 -14.23
N ALA A 363 15.12 -21.31 -15.15
CA ALA A 363 16.48 -21.75 -14.83
C ALA A 363 17.31 -20.61 -14.24
N ALA A 364 17.31 -19.44 -14.89
CA ALA A 364 18.03 -18.26 -14.39
C ALA A 364 17.55 -17.77 -13.02
N TYR A 365 16.27 -17.97 -12.67
CA TYR A 365 15.74 -17.60 -11.36
C TYR A 365 16.19 -18.55 -10.25
N LEU A 366 16.38 -19.83 -10.57
CA LEU A 366 16.86 -20.85 -9.62
C LEU A 366 18.36 -20.69 -9.30
N GLU A 367 19.09 -19.95 -10.12
CA GLU A 367 20.47 -19.55 -9.83
C GLU A 367 20.56 -18.54 -8.67
N ASP A 368 21.76 -18.39 -8.13
CA ASP A 368 22.05 -17.45 -7.02
C ASP A 368 21.76 -15.99 -7.38
N ASP A 369 21.84 -15.60 -8.64
CA ASP A 369 21.51 -14.25 -9.07
C ASP A 369 20.96 -14.22 -10.49
N PHE A 370 19.65 -13.96 -10.60
CA PHE A 370 18.95 -13.87 -11.88
C PHE A 370 19.64 -12.91 -12.88
N TYR A 371 20.18 -11.79 -12.41
CA TYR A 371 20.77 -10.79 -13.29
C TYR A 371 22.13 -11.23 -13.82
N ILE A 372 22.92 -11.92 -13.00
CA ILE A 372 24.19 -12.53 -13.43
C ILE A 372 23.89 -13.69 -14.41
N ALA A 373 22.93 -14.56 -14.07
CA ALA A 373 22.50 -15.65 -14.95
C ALA A 373 22.04 -15.15 -16.32
N PHE A 374 21.30 -14.03 -16.35
CA PHE A 374 20.97 -13.34 -17.59
C PHE A 374 22.22 -12.89 -18.37
N GLY A 375 23.21 -12.28 -17.72
CA GLY A 375 24.48 -11.91 -18.36
C GLY A 375 25.18 -13.10 -19.01
N LEU A 376 25.27 -14.23 -18.32
CA LEU A 376 25.86 -15.47 -18.85
C LEU A 376 25.13 -15.96 -20.10
N LEU A 377 23.78 -15.90 -20.11
CA LEU A 377 22.98 -16.28 -21.28
C LEU A 377 23.23 -15.40 -22.52
N THR A 378 23.83 -14.21 -22.33
CA THR A 378 24.21 -13.31 -23.43
C THR A 378 25.64 -13.50 -23.90
N GLY A 379 26.36 -14.49 -23.35
CA GLY A 379 27.74 -14.81 -23.71
C GLY A 379 28.80 -14.07 -22.89
N MET A 380 28.40 -13.31 -21.85
CA MET A 380 29.34 -12.73 -20.90
C MET A 380 30.01 -13.83 -20.08
N THR A 381 31.27 -13.61 -19.72
CA THR A 381 31.93 -14.36 -18.64
C THR A 381 31.31 -14.01 -17.28
N LEU A 382 31.58 -14.83 -16.25
CA LEU A 382 31.09 -14.56 -14.90
C LEU A 382 31.60 -13.21 -14.35
N GLU A 383 32.84 -12.86 -14.65
CA GLU A 383 33.44 -11.61 -14.18
C GLU A 383 32.79 -10.40 -14.84
N GLU A 384 32.64 -10.43 -16.17
CA GLU A 384 31.92 -9.38 -16.91
C GLU A 384 30.47 -9.23 -16.42
N ALA A 385 29.78 -10.34 -16.14
CA ALA A 385 28.41 -10.31 -15.65
C ALA A 385 28.31 -9.73 -14.22
N ARG A 386 29.31 -9.97 -13.35
CA ARG A 386 29.39 -9.36 -12.02
C ARG A 386 29.62 -7.86 -12.09
N GLU A 387 30.55 -7.42 -12.93
CA GLU A 387 30.81 -5.99 -13.19
C GLU A 387 29.58 -5.30 -13.80
N ALA A 388 28.90 -5.96 -14.74
CA ALA A 388 27.73 -5.45 -15.44
C ALA A 388 26.41 -5.61 -14.66
N ARG A 389 26.41 -6.22 -13.46
CA ARG A 389 25.19 -6.64 -12.76
C ARG A 389 24.17 -5.52 -12.58
N HIS A 390 24.61 -4.30 -12.25
CA HIS A 390 23.71 -3.16 -12.12
C HIS A 390 22.99 -2.84 -13.44
N MET A 391 23.73 -2.83 -14.56
CA MET A 391 23.18 -2.60 -15.89
C MET A 391 22.19 -3.69 -16.30
N LEU A 392 22.55 -4.96 -16.07
CA LEU A 392 21.70 -6.13 -16.34
C LEU A 392 20.39 -6.05 -15.54
N LYS A 393 20.47 -5.70 -14.26
CA LYS A 393 19.31 -5.48 -13.38
C LYS A 393 18.38 -4.40 -13.91
N GLN A 394 18.92 -3.23 -14.29
CA GLN A 394 18.10 -2.14 -14.82
C GLN A 394 17.43 -2.53 -16.14
N ALA A 395 18.10 -3.29 -17.01
CA ALA A 395 17.50 -3.79 -18.25
C ALA A 395 16.31 -4.74 -17.99
N VAL A 396 16.46 -5.71 -17.07
CA VAL A 396 15.40 -6.65 -16.69
C VAL A 396 14.20 -5.93 -16.08
N LEU A 397 14.43 -5.03 -15.12
CA LEU A 397 13.37 -4.27 -14.48
C LEU A 397 12.69 -3.32 -15.47
N GLY A 398 13.48 -2.62 -16.28
CA GLY A 398 12.97 -1.74 -17.33
C GLY A 398 12.05 -2.47 -18.32
N ASN A 399 12.43 -3.67 -18.77
CA ASN A 399 11.56 -4.47 -19.64
C ASN A 399 10.25 -4.87 -18.95
N SER A 400 10.30 -5.21 -17.66
CA SER A 400 9.10 -5.57 -16.86
C SER A 400 8.11 -4.40 -16.75
N PHE A 401 8.61 -3.17 -16.69
CA PHE A 401 7.80 -1.95 -16.68
C PHE A 401 7.49 -1.40 -18.09
N GLY A 402 7.84 -2.11 -19.16
CA GLY A 402 7.61 -1.66 -20.54
C GLY A 402 8.43 -0.43 -20.94
N GLN A 403 9.57 -0.19 -20.28
CA GLN A 403 10.44 0.96 -20.51
C GLN A 403 10.99 0.97 -21.94
N SER A 404 10.98 2.13 -22.59
CA SER A 404 11.58 2.31 -23.91
C SER A 404 13.10 2.38 -23.84
N ALA A 405 13.78 2.13 -24.97
CA ALA A 405 15.25 2.26 -25.08
C ALA A 405 15.72 3.66 -24.64
N ARG A 406 15.00 4.72 -25.03
CA ARG A 406 15.28 6.10 -24.59
C ARG A 406 15.14 6.26 -23.07
N GLY A 407 14.14 5.63 -22.46
CA GLY A 407 13.96 5.65 -21.02
C GLY A 407 15.10 4.93 -20.30
N LEU A 408 15.46 3.74 -20.77
CA LEU A 408 16.53 2.92 -20.17
C LEU A 408 17.90 3.59 -20.32
N ALA A 409 18.19 4.21 -21.47
CA ALA A 409 19.43 4.95 -21.71
C ALA A 409 19.66 6.06 -20.67
N LYS A 410 18.61 6.80 -20.30
CA LYS A 410 18.68 7.82 -19.25
C LYS A 410 18.99 7.23 -17.88
N VAL A 411 18.41 6.08 -17.54
CA VAL A 411 18.66 5.39 -16.26
C VAL A 411 20.09 4.84 -16.19
N LEU A 412 20.59 4.33 -17.31
CA LEU A 412 21.93 3.74 -17.41
C LEU A 412 23.05 4.77 -17.63
N GLY A 413 22.71 6.02 -18.01
CA GLY A 413 23.71 7.00 -18.41
C GLY A 413 24.47 6.60 -19.68
N CYS A 414 23.81 5.91 -20.62
CA CYS A 414 24.42 5.44 -21.86
C CYS A 414 23.69 5.97 -23.11
N ASP A 415 24.21 5.67 -24.29
CA ASP A 415 23.53 5.99 -25.55
C ASP A 415 22.28 5.11 -25.76
N GLN A 416 21.33 5.61 -26.56
CA GLN A 416 20.07 4.92 -26.84
C GLN A 416 20.27 3.62 -27.63
N GLY A 417 21.31 3.52 -28.45
CA GLY A 417 21.64 2.32 -29.22
C GLY A 417 22.01 1.17 -28.29
N LYS A 418 22.92 1.40 -27.34
CA LYS A 418 23.33 0.43 -26.32
C LYS A 418 22.15 -0.03 -25.46
N ALA A 419 21.30 0.89 -25.01
CA ALA A 419 20.10 0.54 -24.25
C ALA A 419 19.10 -0.29 -25.09
N GLY A 420 18.93 0.05 -26.37
CA GLY A 420 18.10 -0.71 -27.30
C GLY A 420 18.63 -2.12 -27.54
N TRP A 421 19.95 -2.27 -27.69
CA TRP A 421 20.61 -3.56 -27.82
C TRP A 421 20.44 -4.42 -26.56
N LEU A 422 20.59 -3.86 -25.35
CA LEU A 422 20.35 -4.59 -24.10
C LEU A 422 18.91 -5.13 -24.00
N LEU A 423 17.91 -4.33 -24.38
CA LEU A 423 16.52 -4.78 -24.42
C LEU A 423 16.31 -5.87 -25.48
N HIS A 424 17.00 -5.76 -26.62
CA HIS A 424 16.93 -6.76 -27.68
C HIS A 424 17.50 -8.11 -27.21
N ILE A 425 18.72 -8.13 -26.67
CA ILE A 425 19.33 -9.39 -26.19
C ILE A 425 18.52 -10.02 -25.06
N LEU A 426 17.93 -9.22 -24.16
CA LEU A 426 17.06 -9.71 -23.09
C LEU A 426 15.85 -10.45 -23.67
N ARG A 427 15.17 -9.84 -24.64
CA ARG A 427 14.01 -10.44 -25.31
C ARG A 427 14.36 -11.67 -26.13
N THR A 428 15.59 -11.75 -26.63
CA THR A 428 16.11 -12.94 -27.33
C THR A 428 16.47 -14.05 -26.34
N ALA A 429 17.08 -13.72 -25.20
CA ALA A 429 17.42 -14.67 -24.14
C ALA A 429 16.17 -15.29 -23.50
N PHE A 430 15.18 -14.46 -23.16
CA PHE A 430 13.89 -14.86 -22.58
C PHE A 430 12.75 -14.69 -23.59
N ARG A 431 12.84 -15.48 -24.67
CA ARG A 431 11.97 -15.38 -25.84
C ARG A 431 10.49 -15.65 -25.53
N GLN A 432 10.19 -16.64 -24.69
CA GLN A 432 8.80 -16.97 -24.37
C GLN A 432 8.15 -15.88 -23.52
N TRP A 433 8.91 -15.31 -22.58
CA TRP A 433 8.46 -14.12 -21.84
C TRP A 433 8.08 -12.99 -22.79
N HIS A 434 8.93 -12.66 -23.76
CA HIS A 434 8.64 -11.60 -24.71
C HIS A 434 7.42 -11.89 -25.59
N LEU A 435 7.36 -13.08 -26.20
CA LEU A 435 6.27 -13.44 -27.12
C LEU A 435 4.91 -13.50 -26.42
N ARG A 436 4.84 -14.13 -25.24
CA ARG A 436 3.59 -14.24 -24.48
C ARG A 436 3.14 -12.90 -23.91
N THR A 437 4.07 -12.06 -23.45
CA THR A 437 3.74 -10.68 -23.04
C THR A 437 3.13 -9.91 -24.21
N ARG A 438 3.71 -10.01 -25.41
CA ARG A 438 3.16 -9.35 -26.60
C ARG A 438 1.78 -9.87 -26.99
N ALA A 439 1.58 -11.20 -26.93
CA ALA A 439 0.28 -11.81 -27.17
C ALA A 439 -0.77 -11.33 -26.17
N HIS A 440 -0.41 -11.25 -24.88
CA HIS A 440 -1.29 -10.71 -23.84
C HIS A 440 -1.61 -9.23 -24.08
N LEU A 441 -0.62 -8.39 -24.40
CA LEU A 441 -0.84 -6.98 -24.73
C LEU A 441 -1.75 -6.79 -25.95
N ASN A 442 -1.69 -7.67 -26.95
CA ASN A 442 -2.60 -7.61 -28.10
C ASN A 442 -4.05 -7.89 -27.69
N ARG A 443 -4.28 -8.87 -26.80
CA ARG A 443 -5.62 -9.14 -26.23
C ARG A 443 -6.14 -7.94 -25.44
N VAL A 444 -5.31 -7.36 -24.59
CA VAL A 444 -5.67 -6.17 -23.81
C VAL A 444 -6.01 -4.98 -24.71
N LYS A 445 -5.26 -4.79 -25.80
CA LYS A 445 -5.58 -3.77 -26.82
C LYS A 445 -6.89 -4.04 -27.57
N ALA A 446 -7.35 -5.29 -27.58
CA ALA A 446 -8.62 -5.69 -28.18
C ALA A 446 -9.81 -5.58 -27.19
N GLY A 447 -9.56 -5.15 -25.94
CA GLY A 447 -10.60 -4.96 -24.92
C GLY A 447 -10.59 -6.00 -23.81
N ASP A 448 -9.73 -7.03 -23.87
CA ASP A 448 -9.68 -8.02 -22.80
C ASP A 448 -9.11 -7.41 -21.50
N PRO A 449 -9.77 -7.57 -20.35
CA PRO A 449 -9.21 -7.14 -19.09
C PRO A 449 -8.02 -8.02 -18.68
N ILE A 450 -7.17 -7.46 -17.84
CA ILE A 450 -6.01 -8.15 -17.26
C ILE A 450 -6.47 -8.90 -16.01
N TYR A 451 -6.06 -10.15 -15.86
CA TYR A 451 -6.31 -10.95 -14.67
C TYR A 451 -5.01 -11.46 -14.06
N THR A 452 -4.89 -11.39 -12.74
CA THR A 452 -3.90 -12.15 -11.99
C THR A 452 -4.38 -13.60 -11.76
N PRO A 453 -3.49 -14.54 -11.40
CA PRO A 453 -3.88 -15.93 -11.15
C PRO A 453 -4.94 -16.13 -10.06
N LEU A 454 -5.02 -15.20 -9.11
CA LEU A 454 -6.02 -15.23 -8.03
C LEU A 454 -7.24 -14.36 -8.35
N GLY A 455 -7.49 -14.08 -9.63
CA GLY A 455 -8.71 -13.42 -10.09
C GLY A 455 -8.79 -11.90 -9.87
N TRP A 456 -7.71 -11.24 -9.47
CA TRP A 456 -7.69 -9.76 -9.46
C TRP A 456 -7.76 -9.23 -10.89
N ARG A 457 -8.85 -8.53 -11.23
CA ARG A 457 -9.15 -7.96 -12.56
C ARG A 457 -8.63 -6.53 -12.65
N LEU A 458 -8.18 -6.11 -13.84
CA LEU A 458 -7.90 -4.71 -14.19
C LEU A 458 -8.39 -4.45 -15.61
N ASP A 459 -9.37 -3.56 -15.69
CA ASP A 459 -9.91 -3.05 -16.95
C ASP A 459 -9.20 -1.75 -17.35
N LEU A 460 -8.75 -1.64 -18.61
CA LEU A 460 -7.99 -0.48 -19.09
C LEU A 460 -8.80 0.47 -19.98
N GLY A 461 -10.05 0.16 -20.33
CA GLY A 461 -10.86 1.00 -21.21
C GLY A 461 -12.31 0.57 -21.24
#